data_AF-A0AB39KU60-F1
#
_entry.id   AF-A0AB39KU60-F1
#
_cell.length_a   1.000
_cell.length_b   1.000
_cell.length_c   1.000
_cell.angle_alpha   90.00
_cell.angle_beta   90.00
_cell.angle_gamma   90.00
#
_symmetry.space_group_name_H-M   'P 1'
#
loop_
_entity.id
_entity.type
_entity.pdbx_description
1 polymer ?
#
loop_
_entity_poly.entity_id
_entity_poly.type
_entity_poly.pdbx_seq_one_letter_code
_entity_poly.pdbx_strand_id
1 'polypeptide(L)' 'MAVTTMVSRLLAAELITRTPRSDDPRTLSLDLTDKGRSALVRLRAELDAINRTIEETLAPGEMEMLCPVLERLAANN' A
#
# COMPACT_ATOMS: atom_id res chain seq x y z
N MET A 1 -12.17 -7.25 9.91
CA MET A 1 -11.89 -6.88 8.50
C MET A 1 -11.10 -5.57 8.45
N ALA A 2 -9.76 -5.64 8.43
CA ALA A 2 -8.93 -4.43 8.40
C ALA A 2 -8.95 -3.71 7.03
N VAL A 3 -8.90 -4.49 5.95
CA VAL A 3 -8.90 -3.98 4.57
C VAL A 3 -10.19 -3.23 4.26
N THR A 4 -11.36 -3.79 4.59
CA THR A 4 -12.65 -3.13 4.35
C THR A 4 -12.76 -1.78 5.06
N THR A 5 -12.29 -1.68 6.30
CA THR A 5 -12.28 -0.41 7.05
C THR A 5 -11.34 0.61 6.41
N MET A 6 -10.15 0.19 5.98
CA MET A 6 -9.22 1.05 5.25
C MET A 6 -9.84 1.56 3.95
N VAL A 7 -10.41 0.68 3.14
CA VAL A 7 -11.07 1.02 1.87
C VAL A 7 -12.22 2.01 2.11
N SER A 8 -13.05 1.79 3.14
CA SER A 8 -14.12 2.73 3.50
C SER A 8 -13.57 4.12 3.86
N ARG A 9 -12.45 4.20 4.57
CA ARG A 9 -11.81 5.49 4.90
C ARG A 9 -11.25 6.19 3.65
N LEU A 10 -10.64 5.44 2.74
CA LEU A 10 -10.10 5.99 1.49
C LEU A 10 -11.22 6.48 0.56
N LEU A 11 -12.36 5.77 0.52
CA LEU A 11 -13.57 6.20 -0.19
C LEU A 11 -14.15 7.47 0.43
N ALA A 12 -14.29 7.52 1.76
CA ALA A 12 -14.81 8.70 2.47
C ALA A 12 -13.92 9.94 2.31
N ALA A 13 -12.61 9.74 2.12
CA ALA A 13 -11.66 10.79 1.81
C ALA A 13 -11.60 11.16 0.31
N GLU A 14 -12.38 10.49 -0.55
CA GLU A 14 -12.42 10.67 -2.00
C GLU A 14 -11.07 10.41 -2.70
N LEU A 15 -10.23 9.56 -2.10
CA LEU A 15 -8.92 9.21 -2.66
C LEU A 15 -9.02 8.05 -3.64
N ILE A 16 -10.06 7.22 -3.51
CA ILE A 16 -10.35 6.12 -4.43
C ILE A 16 -11.82 6.14 -4.84
N THR A 17 -12.13 5.50 -5.96
CA THR A 17 -13.48 5.14 -6.41
C THR A 17 -13.62 3.63 -6.45
N ARG A 18 -14.86 3.17 -6.30
CA ARG A 18 -15.22 1.75 -6.38
C ARG A 18 -16.22 1.56 -7.52
N THR A 19 -15.89 0.69 -8.47
CA THR A 19 -16.73 0.37 -9.64
C THR A 19 -16.89 -1.14 -9.78
N PRO A 20 -18.09 -1.67 -10.07
CA PRO A 20 -18.25 -3.07 -10.44
C PRO A 20 -17.44 -3.38 -11.70
N ARG A 21 -16.77 -4.54 -11.73
CA ARG A 21 -16.03 -4.98 -12.91
C ARG A 21 -17.01 -5.47 -13.98
N SER A 22 -16.71 -5.19 -15.24
CA SER A 22 -17.62 -5.47 -16.37
C SER A 22 -17.74 -6.97 -16.72
N ASP A 23 -16.70 -7.75 -16.43
CA ASP A 23 -16.59 -9.19 -16.65
C ASP A 23 -17.14 -10.03 -15.48
N ASP A 24 -17.14 -9.48 -14.27
CA ASP A 24 -17.80 -10.06 -13.09
C ASP A 24 -18.32 -8.97 -12.15
N PRO A 25 -19.64 -8.72 -12.13
CA PRO A 25 -20.27 -7.72 -11.27
C PRO A 25 -20.14 -8.01 -9.77
N ARG A 26 -19.78 -9.24 -9.38
CA ARG A 26 -19.48 -9.59 -7.98
C ARG A 26 -18.11 -9.08 -7.55
N THR A 27 -17.27 -8.71 -8.51
CA THR A 27 -15.95 -8.15 -8.28
C THR A 27 -15.96 -6.63 -8.43
N LEU A 28 -15.10 -5.97 -7.67
CA LEU A 28 -15.03 -4.52 -7.56
C LEU A 28 -13.62 -4.07 -7.94
N SER A 29 -13.53 -3.09 -8.83
CA SER A 29 -12.31 -2.33 -9.06
C SER A 29 -12.21 -1.21 -8.03
N LEU A 30 -10.98 -0.96 -7.57
CA LEU A 30 -10.62 0.21 -6.79
C LEU A 30 -9.63 1.03 -7.61
N ASP A 31 -10.04 2.24 -7.97
CA ASP A 31 -9.26 3.14 -8.82
C ASP A 31 -8.93 4.42 -8.06
N LEU A 32 -7.73 4.97 -8.26
CA LEU A 32 -7.38 6.28 -7.69
C LEU A 32 -8.17 7.38 -8.39
N THR A 33 -8.72 8.30 -7.61
CA THR A 33 -9.18 9.59 -8.13
C THR A 33 -8.00 10.48 -8.48
N ASP A 34 -8.22 11.61 -9.16
CA ASP A 34 -7.17 12.61 -9.38
C ASP A 34 -6.63 13.18 -8.06
N LYS A 35 -7.51 13.34 -7.07
CA LYS A 35 -7.16 13.71 -5.69
C LYS A 35 -6.28 12.64 -5.05
N GLY A 36 -6.64 11.37 -5.19
CA GLY A 36 -5.87 10.22 -4.73
C GLY A 36 -4.49 10.14 -5.37
N ARG A 37 -4.43 10.33 -6.69
CA ARG A 37 -3.17 10.34 -7.44
C ARG A 37 -2.26 11.47 -6.99
N SER A 38 -2.82 12.66 -6.78
CA SER A 38 -2.07 13.82 -6.27
C SER A 38 -1.59 13.60 -4.83
N ALA A 39 -2.42 13.02 -3.97
CA ALA A 39 -2.05 12.70 -2.58
C ALA A 39 -0.91 11.65 -2.54
N LEU A 40 -1.00 10.62 -3.37
CA LEU A 40 0.04 9.60 -3.51
C LEU A 40 1.36 10.21 -4.00
N VAL A 41 1.33 11.12 -4.98
CA VAL A 41 2.52 11.82 -5.45
C VAL A 41 3.18 12.63 -4.34
N ARG A 42 2.41 13.33 -3.51
CA ARG A 42 2.95 14.11 -2.37
C ARG A 42 3.61 13.19 -1.34
N LEU A 43 2.98 12.06 -1.04
CA LEU A 43 3.50 11.10 -0.06
C LEU A 43 4.73 10.34 -0.57
N ARG A 44 4.87 10.18 -1.88
CA ARG A 44 5.92 9.35 -2.49
C ARG A 44 7.33 9.75 -2.07
N ALA A 45 7.62 11.05 -2.02
CA ALA A 45 8.93 11.53 -1.60
C ALA A 45 9.28 11.14 -0.15
N GLU A 46 8.30 11.16 0.75
CA GLU A 46 8.48 10.76 2.15
C GLU A 46 8.68 9.24 2.27
N LEU A 47 7.91 8.45 1.52
CA LEU A 47 8.06 7.00 1.47
C LEU A 47 9.42 6.59 0.88
N ASP A 48 9.86 7.25 -0.18
CA ASP A 48 11.16 7.00 -0.81
C ASP A 48 12.31 7.35 0.15
N ALA A 49 12.16 8.40 0.97
CA ALA A 49 13.13 8.75 1.99
C ALA A 49 13.22 7.66 3.09
N ILE A 50 12.07 7.15 3.56
CA ILE A 50 12.01 6.05 4.52
C ILE A 50 12.69 4.80 3.95
N ASN A 51 12.33 4.41 2.72
CA ASN A 51 12.93 3.24 2.05
C ASN A 51 14.43 3.41 1.92
N ARG A 52 14.89 4.59 1.49
CA ARG A 52 16.33 4.88 1.37
C ARG A 52 17.05 4.80 2.71
N THR A 53 16.46 5.30 3.81
CA THR A 53 17.07 5.16 5.14
C THR A 53 17.27 3.69 5.51
N ILE A 54 16.31 2.82 5.19
CA ILE A 54 16.43 1.39 5.46
C ILE A 54 17.53 0.77 4.57
N GLU A 55 17.56 1.11 3.28
CA GLU A 55 18.58 0.64 2.33
C GLU A 55 19.99 1.13 2.67
N GLU A 56 20.16 2.36 3.17
CA GLU A 56 21.45 2.90 3.60
C GLU A 56 21.93 2.28 4.92
N THR A 57 21.00 1.83 5.76
CA THR A 57 21.32 1.21 7.06
C THR A 57 21.74 -0.25 6.91
N LEU A 58 21.22 -0.94 5.89
CA LEU A 58 21.45 -2.36 5.65
C LEU A 58 22.47 -2.55 4.52
N ALA A 59 23.51 -3.33 4.76
CA ALA A 59 24.46 -3.70 3.72
C ALA A 59 23.76 -4.51 2.60
N PRO A 60 24.28 -4.49 1.36
CA PRO A 60 23.77 -5.33 0.28
C PRO A 60 23.69 -6.80 0.72
N GLY A 61 22.51 -7.41 0.62
CA GLY A 61 22.24 -8.80 1.06
C GLY A 61 21.65 -8.94 2.47
N GLU A 62 21.79 -7.94 3.36
CA GLU A 62 21.13 -7.99 4.68
C GLU A 62 19.61 -7.86 4.57
N MET A 63 19.13 -7.08 3.60
CA MET A 63 17.70 -7.00 3.29
C MET A 63 17.11 -8.35 2.87
N GLU A 64 17.83 -9.10 2.03
CA GLU A 64 17.41 -10.43 1.57
C GLU A 64 17.32 -11.44 2.72
N MET A 65 18.14 -11.27 3.76
CA MET A 65 18.07 -12.08 4.97
C MET A 65 16.96 -11.62 5.93
N LEU A 66 16.68 -10.31 6.01
CA LEU A 66 15.71 -9.74 6.94
C LEU A 66 14.26 -9.98 6.51
N CYS A 67 13.95 -9.86 5.21
CA CYS A 67 12.59 -10.03 4.68
C CYS A 67 11.95 -11.36 5.09
N PRO A 68 12.58 -12.53 4.90
CA PRO A 68 12.01 -13.82 5.32
C PRO A 68 11.74 -13.91 6.83
N VAL A 69 12.55 -13.25 7.65
CA VAL A 69 12.37 -13.23 9.12
C VAL A 69 11.15 -12.39 9.49
N LEU A 70 10.99 -11.21 8.90
CA LEU A 70 9.83 -10.34 9.12
C LEU A 70 8.53 -11.00 8.64
N GLU A 71 8.56 -11.68 7.50
CA GLU A 71 7.41 -12.44 6.98
C GLU A 71 6.97 -13.54 7.95
N ARG A 72 7.93 -14.30 8.50
CA ARG A 72 7.64 -15.35 9.50
C ARG A 72 7.06 -14.77 10.79
N LEU A 73 7.53 -13.62 11.25
CA LEU A 73 6.99 -12.94 12.42
C LEU A 73 5.58 -12.39 12.18
N ALA A 74 5.32 -11.85 10.98
CA ALA A 74 4.02 -11.34 10.59
C ALA A 74 2.98 -12.46 10.42
N ALA A 75 3.38 -13.63 9.94
CA ALA A 75 2.49 -14.79 9.76
C ALA A 75 2.13 -15.51 11.08
N ASN A 76 2.91 -15.27 12.14
CA ASN A 76 2.70 -15.88 13.46
C ASN A 76 1.99 -14.94 14.46
N ASN A 77 1.51 -13.77 14.01
CA ASN A 77 0.61 -12.87 14.73
C ASN A 77 -0.79 -12.90 14.10
#